data_AF-A0A3D6E0I9-F1
#
_entry.id   AF-A0A3D6E0I9-F1
#
_cell.length_a   1.000
_cell.length_b   1.000
_cell.length_c   1.000
_cell.angle_alpha   90.00
_cell.angle_beta   90.00
_cell.angle_gamma   90.00
#
_symmetry.space_group_name_H-M   'P 1'
#
loop_
_entity.id
_entity.type
_entity.pdbx_description
1 polymer ?
#
loop_
_entity_poly.entity_id
_entity_poly.type
_entity_poly.pdbx_seq_one_letter_code
_entity_poly.pdbx_strand_id
1 'polypeptide(L)'
;MTSASEELLIKAGSLRFHTVLADPPWQFQNKTGKVAPEHKRLSRYHTMTLAAICDLPVAAICADTAHLYLWVPNALLPEGLRVLASWGFSYKSNLVWHKVRK
;
A
#
# COMPACT_ATOMS: atom_id res chain seq x y z
N MET A 1 -6.57 9.50 19.52
CA MET A 1 -6.20 9.67 18.09
C MET A 1 -6.85 8.54 17.33
N THR A 2 -7.61 8.86 16.29
CA THR A 2 -8.26 7.87 15.42
C THR A 2 -7.19 7.18 14.58
N SER A 3 -7.25 5.86 14.45
CA SER A 3 -6.32 5.08 13.63
C SER A 3 -6.60 5.27 12.14
N ALA A 4 -5.60 4.98 11.29
CA ALA A 4 -5.78 5.03 9.84
C ALA A 4 -6.90 4.12 9.34
N SER A 5 -7.08 2.95 9.98
CA SER A 5 -8.17 2.02 9.68
C SER A 5 -9.55 2.61 9.97
N GLU A 6 -9.71 3.25 11.12
CA GLU A 6 -10.98 3.91 11.49
C GLU A 6 -11.26 5.10 10.57
N GLU A 7 -10.26 5.93 10.27
CA GLU A 7 -10.41 7.04 9.33
C GLU A 7 -10.83 6.57 7.94
N LEU A 8 -10.25 5.46 7.44
CA LEU A 8 -10.64 4.86 6.16
C LEU A 8 -12.12 4.48 6.15
N LEU A 9 -12.59 3.78 7.18
CA LEU A 9 -13.98 3.34 7.28
C LEU A 9 -14.94 4.52 7.41
N ILE A 10 -14.59 5.54 8.20
CA ILE A 10 -15.39 6.77 8.35
C ILE A 10 -15.49 7.50 7.02
N LYS A 11 -14.38 7.63 6.29
CA LYS A 11 -14.35 8.34 5.00
C LYS A 11 -15.12 7.61 3.92
N ALA A 12 -15.04 6.28 3.87
CA ALA A 12 -15.82 5.48 2.92
C ALA A 12 -17.31 5.43 3.27
N GLY A 13 -17.65 5.39 4.56
CA GLY A 13 -19.03 5.25 5.03
C GLY A 13 -19.71 4.01 4.45
N SER A 14 -20.86 4.20 3.79
CA SER A 14 -21.61 3.12 3.13
C SER A 14 -21.17 2.85 1.69
N LEU A 15 -20.23 3.62 1.14
CA LEU A 15 -19.77 3.42 -0.24
C LEU A 15 -18.99 2.11 -0.38
N ARG A 16 -19.12 1.48 -1.55
CA ARG A 16 -18.35 0.30 -1.94
C ARG A 16 -17.73 0.55 -3.29
N PHE A 17 -16.41 0.40 -3.37
CA PHE A 17 -15.64 0.73 -4.56
C PHE A 17 -15.40 -0.53 -5.41
N HIS A 18 -15.65 -0.43 -6.71
CA HIS A 18 -15.28 -1.45 -7.70
C HIS A 18 -13.82 -1.33 -8.16
N THR A 19 -13.20 -0.18 -7.91
CA THR A 19 -11.81 0.13 -8.31
C THR A 19 -11.10 0.79 -7.15
N VAL A 20 -9.96 0.24 -6.75
CA VAL A 20 -9.11 0.81 -5.71
C VAL A 20 -7.73 1.05 -6.29
N LEU A 21 -7.18 2.24 -6.02
CA LEU A 21 -5.77 2.56 -6.24
C LEU A 21 -5.16 2.90 -4.89
N ALA A 22 -4.12 2.17 -4.49
CA ALA A 22 -3.48 2.35 -3.20
C ALA A 22 -1.96 2.52 -3.36
N ASP A 23 -1.40 3.47 -2.63
CA ASP A 23 0.04 3.66 -2.44
C ASP A 23 0.36 3.67 -0.94
N PRO A 24 0.52 2.48 -0.33
CA PRO A 24 0.79 2.40 1.10
C PRO A 24 2.11 3.08 1.48
N PRO A 25 2.22 3.63 2.70
CA PRO A 25 3.45 4.28 3.15
C PRO A 25 4.48 3.23 3.59
N TRP A 26 5.07 2.53 2.61
CA TRP A 26 5.97 1.39 2.82
C TRP A 26 7.18 1.71 3.70
N GLN A 27 7.39 0.91 4.75
CA GLN A 27 8.62 0.93 5.53
C GLN A 27 9.65 -0.06 4.99
N PHE A 28 10.85 0.42 4.67
CA PHE A 28 11.98 -0.42 4.26
C PHE A 28 12.73 -0.95 5.48
N GLN A 29 13.10 -2.24 5.48
CA GLN A 29 13.88 -2.84 6.57
C GLN A 29 15.32 -2.31 6.61
N ASN A 30 15.94 -2.08 5.44
CA ASN A 30 17.32 -1.60 5.34
C ASN A 30 17.39 -0.06 5.43
N LYS A 31 17.53 0.46 6.65
CA LYS A 31 17.69 1.90 6.94
C LYS A 31 19.04 2.49 6.46
N THR A 32 20.00 1.65 6.06
CA THR A 32 21.39 2.03 5.73
C THR A 32 21.70 2.23 4.25
N GLY A 33 20.73 2.06 3.34
CA GLY A 33 20.91 2.30 1.90
C GLY A 33 20.41 3.68 1.44
N LYS A 34 21.02 4.24 0.37
CA LYS A 34 20.64 5.51 -0.30
C LYS A 34 19.17 5.61 -0.78
N VAL A 35 18.39 4.54 -0.64
CA VAL A 35 16.99 4.39 -1.09
C VAL A 35 16.01 4.43 0.10
N ALA A 36 16.51 4.37 1.34
CA ALA A 36 15.67 4.49 2.52
C ALA A 36 15.14 5.94 2.67
N PRO A 37 13.82 6.15 2.87
CA PRO A 37 13.26 7.46 3.22
C PRO A 37 13.91 8.07 4.48
N GLU A 38 14.49 7.21 5.34
CA GLU A 38 15.19 7.59 6.56
C GLU A 38 16.60 8.17 6.32
N HIS A 39 17.11 8.12 5.08
CA HIS A 39 18.43 8.62 4.70
C HIS A 39 18.39 10.14 4.39
N LYS A 40 18.16 10.98 5.40
CA LYS A 40 18.45 12.44 5.52
C LYS A 40 18.18 13.40 4.33
N ARG A 41 17.59 12.99 3.20
CA ARG A 41 17.44 13.82 1.98
C ARG A 41 16.07 13.76 1.31
N LEU A 42 15.13 12.93 1.75
CA LEU A 42 13.80 12.82 1.15
C LEU A 42 12.71 12.87 2.23
N SER A 43 11.59 13.51 1.89
CA SER A 43 10.52 14.00 2.79
C SER A 43 10.08 13.03 3.90
N ARG A 44 9.91 13.58 5.12
CA ARG A 44 9.56 12.93 6.40
C ARG A 44 8.06 12.57 6.52
N TYR A 45 7.48 11.83 5.59
CA TYR A 45 6.16 11.26 5.84
C TYR A 45 6.29 9.99 6.69
N HIS A 46 5.36 9.79 7.62
CA HIS A 46 5.37 8.62 8.48
C HIS A 46 5.11 7.36 7.63
N THR A 47 5.94 6.32 7.85
CA THR A 47 5.78 5.02 7.21
C THR A 47 5.02 4.05 8.13
N MET A 48 4.37 3.05 7.55
CA MET A 48 3.71 1.97 8.27
C MET A 48 4.50 0.67 8.15
N THR A 49 4.48 -0.12 9.23
CA THR A 49 5.00 -1.49 9.18
C THR A 49 4.17 -2.32 8.20
N LEU A 50 4.75 -3.39 7.65
CA LEU A 50 4.00 -4.30 6.77
C LEU A 50 2.72 -4.83 7.43
N ALA A 51 2.81 -5.22 8.72
CA ALA A 51 1.67 -5.71 9.46
C ALA A 51 0.55 -4.66 9.52
N ALA A 52 0.88 -3.41 9.86
CA ALA A 52 -0.10 -2.33 9.91
C ALA A 52 -0.73 -2.04 8.54
N ILE A 53 0.01 -2.19 7.44
CA ILE A 53 -0.55 -2.06 6.08
C ILE A 53 -1.51 -3.23 5.78
N CYS A 54 -1.12 -4.46 6.09
CA CYS A 54 -1.97 -5.64 5.92
C CYS A 54 -3.28 -5.53 6.72
N ASP A 55 -3.23 -4.93 7.90
CA ASP A 55 -4.38 -4.79 8.81
C ASP A 55 -5.39 -3.69 8.39
N LEU A 56 -5.08 -2.91 7.34
CA LEU A 56 -6.04 -1.94 6.81
C LEU A 56 -7.29 -2.65 6.26
N PRO A 57 -8.51 -2.21 6.63
CA PRO A 57 -9.76 -2.88 6.29
C PRO A 57 -10.23 -2.56 4.85
N VAL A 58 -9.33 -2.64 3.86
CA VAL A 58 -9.63 -2.27 2.47
C VAL A 58 -10.74 -3.14 1.88
N ALA A 59 -10.79 -4.43 2.21
CA ALA A 59 -11.86 -5.33 1.80
C ALA A 59 -13.26 -4.83 2.23
N ALA A 60 -13.37 -4.19 3.39
CA ALA A 60 -14.64 -3.71 3.93
C ALA A 60 -15.25 -2.55 3.15
N ILE A 61 -14.43 -1.85 2.34
CA ILE A 61 -14.86 -0.73 1.49
C ILE A 61 -14.95 -1.13 0.01
N CYS A 62 -14.71 -2.39 -0.33
CA CYS A 62 -14.78 -2.88 -1.71
C CYS A 62 -16.14 -3.51 -2.00
N ALA A 63 -16.59 -3.42 -3.25
CA ALA A 63 -17.70 -4.26 -3.73
C ALA A 63 -17.23 -5.72 -3.89
N ASP A 64 -18.17 -6.67 -3.91
CA ASP A 64 -17.88 -8.11 -4.04
C ASP A 64 -16.98 -8.44 -5.25
N THR A 65 -17.19 -7.72 -6.36
CA THR A 65 -16.29 -7.74 -7.52
C THR A 65 -15.62 -6.38 -7.65
N ALA A 66 -14.33 -6.35 -7.34
CA ALA A 66 -13.48 -5.17 -7.43
C ALA A 66 -12.08 -5.53 -7.94
N HIS A 67 -11.35 -4.51 -8.39
CA HIS A 67 -9.93 -4.66 -8.73
C HIS A 67 -9.08 -3.61 -8.01
N LEU A 68 -7.86 -4.01 -7.67
CA LEU A 68 -6.89 -3.21 -6.92
C LEU A 68 -5.64 -2.96 -7.77
N TYR A 69 -5.29 -1.70 -7.93
CA TYR A 69 -3.96 -1.26 -8.33
C TYR A 69 -3.17 -0.91 -7.06
N LEU A 70 -2.18 -1.74 -6.73
CA LEU A 70 -1.32 -1.52 -5.56
C LEU A 70 0.06 -1.04 -6.02
N TRP A 71 0.45 0.16 -5.60
CA TRP A 71 1.81 0.63 -5.78
C TRP A 71 2.74 -0.07 -4.80
N VAL A 72 3.78 -0.71 -5.35
CA VAL A 72 4.77 -1.44 -4.57
C VAL A 72 6.16 -1.12 -5.12
N PRO A 73 7.12 -0.68 -4.29
CA PRO A 73 8.51 -0.60 -4.70
C PRO A 73 9.05 -1.98 -5.11
N ASN A 74 9.84 -2.07 -6.18
CA ASN A 74 10.36 -3.36 -6.67
C ASN A 74 11.08 -4.20 -5.60
N ALA A 75 11.76 -3.55 -4.65
CA ALA A 75 12.46 -4.23 -3.56
C ALA A 75 11.52 -4.86 -2.51
N LEU A 76 10.23 -4.50 -2.52
CA LEU A 76 9.20 -4.95 -1.59
C LEU A 76 8.09 -5.75 -2.30
N LEU A 77 8.37 -6.29 -3.50
CA LEU A 77 7.39 -7.09 -4.24
C LEU A 77 6.78 -8.25 -3.43
N PRO A 78 7.57 -9.05 -2.68
CA PRO A 78 7.01 -10.09 -1.82
C PRO A 78 6.03 -9.54 -0.78
N GLU A 79 6.34 -8.41 -0.16
CA GLU A 79 5.49 -7.71 0.80
C GLU A 79 4.22 -7.16 0.15
N GLY A 80 4.34 -6.61 -1.06
CA GLY A 80 3.20 -6.16 -1.85
C GLY A 80 2.20 -7.29 -2.15
N LEU A 81 2.70 -8.47 -2.53
CA LEU A 81 1.85 -9.64 -2.75
C LEU A 81 1.17 -10.10 -1.46
N ARG A 82 1.84 -9.99 -0.32
CA ARG A 82 1.24 -10.28 1.00
C ARG A 82 0.11 -9.30 1.33
N VAL A 83 0.31 -8.00 1.13
CA VAL A 83 -0.73 -6.99 1.34
C VAL A 83 -1.93 -7.25 0.44
N LEU A 84 -1.69 -7.52 -0.85
CA LEU A 84 -2.73 -7.83 -1.81
C LEU A 84 -3.59 -9.01 -1.35
N ALA A 85 -2.96 -10.09 -0.88
CA ALA A 85 -3.66 -11.25 -0.32
C ALA A 85 -4.39 -10.92 1.00
N SER A 86 -3.78 -10.17 1.91
CA SER A 86 -4.41 -9.75 3.18
C SER A 86 -5.67 -8.91 2.97
N TRP A 87 -5.72 -8.12 1.90
CA TRP A 87 -6.89 -7.34 1.53
C TRP A 87 -7.93 -8.12 0.70
N GLY A 88 -7.74 -9.43 0.51
CA GLY A 88 -8.69 -10.31 -0.17
C GLY A 88 -8.60 -10.31 -1.69
N PHE A 89 -7.56 -9.73 -2.28
CA PHE A 89 -7.36 -9.73 -3.73
C PHE A 89 -6.48 -10.91 -4.17
N SER A 90 -6.65 -11.32 -5.43
CA SER A 90 -5.76 -12.28 -6.09
C SER A 90 -4.85 -11.57 -7.08
N TYR A 91 -3.56 -11.88 -7.06
CA TYR A 91 -2.60 -11.31 -8.01
C TYR A 91 -2.94 -11.76 -9.44
N LYS A 92 -2.91 -10.81 -10.39
CA LYS A 92 -3.18 -11.08 -11.82
C LYS A 92 -2.04 -10.68 -12.73
N SER A 93 -1.49 -9.48 -12.55
CA SER A 93 -0.40 -8.96 -13.37
C SER A 93 0.36 -7.88 -12.62
N ASN A 94 1.55 -7.53 -13.14
CA ASN A 94 2.40 -6.48 -12.62
C ASN A 94 2.65 -5.42 -13.70
N LEU A 95 2.40 -4.17 -13.38
CA LEU A 95 2.66 -3.01 -14.24
C LEU A 95 3.91 -2.29 -13.72
N VAL A 96 4.97 -2.26 -14.53
CA VAL A 96 6.26 -1.70 -14.11
C VAL A 96 6.40 -0.26 -14.59
N TRP A 97 6.53 0.67 -13.64
CA TRP A 97 6.96 2.04 -13.94
C TRP A 97 8.47 2.08 -14.21
N HIS A 98 8.85 1.87 -15.47
CA HIS A 98 10.25 1.92 -15.90
C HIS A 98 10.72 3.38 -16.05
N LYS A 99 11.52 3.85 -15.10
CA LYS A 99 12.13 5.18 -15.13
C LYS A 99 13.40 5.16 -15.98
N VAL A 100 13.33 5.70 -17.18
CA VAL A 100 14.49 5.87 -18.07
C VAL A 100 15.28 7.10 -17.63
N ARG A 101 16.61 6.96 -17.50
CA ARG A 101 17.53 8.09 -17.34
C ARG A 101 18.09 8.44 -18.72
N LYS A 102 18.16 9.73 -19.04
CA LYS A 102 18.96 10.22 -20.18
C LYS A 102 20.43 10.28 -19.79
#